data_AF-E5F2L2-F1
#
_entry.id   AF-E5F2L2-F1
#
_cell.length_a   1.000
_cell.length_b   1.000
_cell.length_c   1.000
_cell.angle_alpha   90.00
_cell.angle_beta   90.00
_cell.angle_gamma   90.00
#
_symmetry.space_group_name_H-M   'P 1'
#
loop_
_entity.id
_entity.type
_entity.pdbx_description
1 polymer ?
#
loop_
_entity_poly.entity_id
_entity_poly.type
_entity_poly.pdbx_seq_one_letter_code
_entity_poly.pdbx_strand_id
1 'polypeptide(L)'
;MKAILPLFLFAAAVTAAPAPFSRSAAEFVRDEIHVGINIGNTLDVPTGNETEWGNVPITRELIRAYRERGFDTVRVPVTWSKRFDHGAPGHPIEPAFLARVKEVVGWCLSEGMVTIVNVHHDGGDGGPPFAWLTIDGDPAHEAQAEEILRDLWTQIARELGGAGERLVFEAFNEVRKAKAWGGPDGSQKGREDWTGRGPYFDRCNRYAEVFCRAVRATGGNNAKRYLMVPTYAAAFQEATCAGWRSPEPESGRIIADVHCYEPGDFCLWGDRKKHDPAHAAQRLDLFFPVFRKHFTDKGVPLVLGEVNAQRRWLDELHYVPNDVERMKWARQYAETARRYGFPIIVWENGGDWDMGLVDRRTAKWTKPRLADTFVAAARGRLDDATFAAWIAEAEAANRPPEPPPPGAAGDVVLRWAVGDAENYSGCWGQSMGYGNVNGNGAALKFFTYAADGSLHVDTHGAGGNMVHQQFWADRGLEARRSWAAWKGGHPATEAAGRSLHCALTAKNGTSALVKGFFLVPGLGKVPFGADGNQPGCFLATPERPTVEIDVPLPAGTIDLSGKGIGAELQFIPGEWGRNLPLDADLTAVELR
;
A
#
# COMPACT_ATOMS: atom_id res chain seq x y z
N MET A 1 18.19 -43.90 32.90
CA MET A 1 17.09 -43.03 32.41
C MET A 1 16.63 -42.12 33.54
N LYS A 2 16.98 -40.83 33.50
CA LYS A 2 16.26 -39.77 34.21
C LYS A 2 16.24 -38.57 33.26
N ALA A 3 15.05 -38.30 32.72
CA ALA A 3 14.81 -37.20 31.80
C ALA A 3 14.88 -35.87 32.55
N ILE A 4 15.62 -34.91 32.00
CA ILE A 4 15.59 -33.51 32.42
C ILE A 4 14.73 -32.78 31.39
N LEU A 5 13.54 -32.38 31.82
CA LEU A 5 12.60 -31.57 31.04
C LEU A 5 13.01 -30.09 31.15
N PRO A 6 13.12 -29.32 30.06
CA PRO A 6 13.41 -27.89 30.16
C PRO A 6 12.16 -27.14 30.63
N LEU A 7 12.32 -26.40 31.72
CA LEU A 7 11.31 -25.53 32.28
C LEU A 7 11.16 -24.28 31.39
N PHE A 8 10.16 -24.26 30.52
CA PHE A 8 9.74 -23.04 29.83
C PHE A 8 9.07 -22.11 30.85
N LEU A 9 9.77 -21.05 31.28
CA LEU A 9 9.10 -19.93 31.94
C LEU A 9 8.22 -19.21 30.90
N PHE A 10 6.92 -19.45 30.97
CA PHE A 10 5.93 -18.50 30.47
C PHE A 10 6.07 -17.23 31.31
N ALA A 11 6.62 -16.17 30.73
CA ALA A 11 6.46 -14.84 31.28
C ALA A 11 4.97 -14.50 31.19
N ALA A 12 4.25 -14.64 32.30
CA ALA A 12 2.94 -14.05 32.46
C ALA A 12 3.09 -12.55 32.17
N ALA A 13 2.37 -12.06 31.15
CA ALA A 13 2.28 -10.64 30.87
C ALA A 13 1.75 -9.97 32.14
N VAL A 14 2.65 -9.29 32.87
CA VAL A 14 2.23 -8.40 33.95
C VAL A 14 1.34 -7.36 33.28
N THR A 15 0.04 -7.44 33.51
CA THR A 15 -0.88 -6.36 33.17
C THR A 15 -0.49 -5.19 34.06
N ALA A 16 0.45 -4.37 33.58
CA ALA A 16 0.85 -3.16 34.24
C ALA A 16 -0.42 -2.38 34.58
N ALA A 17 -0.54 -1.96 35.84
CA ALA A 17 -1.67 -1.14 36.26
C ALA A 17 -1.79 0.06 35.30
N PRO A 18 -3.02 0.48 34.93
CA PRO A 18 -3.20 1.59 34.00
C PRO A 18 -2.43 2.82 34.48
N ALA A 19 -1.57 3.38 33.63
CA ALA A 19 -0.83 4.60 33.96
C ALA A 19 -1.80 5.75 34.29
N PRO A 20 -1.48 6.61 35.28
CA PRO A 20 -2.41 7.62 35.76
C PRO A 20 -2.59 8.75 34.75
N PHE A 21 -3.85 9.02 34.37
CA PHE A 21 -4.31 10.15 33.53
C PHE A 21 -4.12 11.54 34.20
N SER A 22 -2.90 11.82 34.62
CA SER A 22 -2.52 12.95 35.45
C SER A 22 -2.16 14.19 34.66
N ARG A 23 -1.73 14.02 33.40
CA ARG A 23 -1.36 15.09 32.48
C ARG A 23 -2.58 15.69 31.79
N SER A 24 -2.46 16.95 31.38
CA SER A 24 -3.31 17.52 30.33
C SER A 24 -3.00 16.86 28.98
N ALA A 25 -3.91 16.97 28.01
CA ALA A 25 -3.67 16.52 26.64
C ALA A 25 -2.42 17.18 26.05
N ALA A 26 -2.19 18.47 26.32
CA ALA A 26 -1.02 19.19 25.81
C ALA A 26 0.30 18.61 26.34
N GLU A 27 0.36 18.30 27.64
CA GLU A 27 1.51 17.64 28.25
C GLU A 27 1.68 16.20 27.75
N PHE A 28 0.59 15.45 27.62
CA PHE A 28 0.62 14.08 27.09
C PHE A 28 1.16 14.04 25.66
N VAL A 29 0.64 14.88 24.75
CA VAL A 29 1.10 14.95 23.36
C VAL A 29 2.58 15.33 23.31
N ARG A 30 3.00 16.36 24.07
CA ARG A 30 4.40 16.80 24.13
C ARG A 30 5.35 15.70 24.63
N ASP A 31 4.95 14.93 25.64
CA ASP A 31 5.83 14.02 26.36
C ASP A 31 5.81 12.58 25.80
N GLU A 32 4.71 12.14 25.21
CA GLU A 32 4.49 10.74 24.81
C GLU A 32 4.36 10.53 23.29
N ILE A 33 4.04 11.57 22.51
CA ILE A 33 3.86 11.47 21.05
C ILE A 33 4.93 12.32 20.34
N HIS A 34 5.95 11.70 19.78
CA HIS A 34 6.97 12.41 19.00
C HIS A 34 6.84 12.11 17.51
N VAL A 35 6.66 10.83 17.18
CA VAL A 35 6.57 10.34 15.80
C VAL A 35 5.80 9.03 15.79
N GLY A 36 4.71 9.03 15.04
CA GLY A 36 3.85 7.88 14.87
C GLY A 36 3.90 7.27 13.49
N ILE A 37 3.26 6.11 13.37
CA ILE A 37 3.03 5.41 12.11
C ILE A 37 1.59 4.87 12.08
N ASN A 38 0.91 5.03 10.94
CA ASN A 38 -0.38 4.40 10.69
C ASN A 38 -0.17 2.96 10.23
N ILE A 39 -1.07 2.06 10.60
CA ILE A 39 -1.20 0.75 9.96
C ILE A 39 -2.36 0.80 8.97
N GLY A 40 -2.19 1.60 7.91
CA GLY A 40 -3.21 1.80 6.89
C GLY A 40 -3.41 0.57 6.01
N ASN A 41 -4.53 0.54 5.29
CA ASN A 41 -4.94 -0.50 4.35
C ASN A 41 -4.94 -1.92 4.96
N THR A 42 -5.43 -2.05 6.19
CA THR A 42 -5.63 -3.34 6.87
C THR A 42 -6.96 -3.37 7.61
N LEU A 43 -7.05 -2.98 8.89
CA LEU A 43 -8.32 -3.03 9.61
C LEU A 43 -9.33 -1.97 9.12
N ASP A 44 -8.85 -0.98 8.38
CA ASP A 44 -9.60 0.05 7.67
C ASP A 44 -10.20 -0.40 6.34
N VAL A 45 -9.91 -1.61 5.85
CA VAL A 45 -10.51 -2.10 4.60
C VAL A 45 -12.05 -2.15 4.72
N PRO A 46 -12.81 -1.44 3.86
CA PRO A 46 -14.27 -1.28 4.03
C PRO A 46 -15.09 -2.56 3.95
N THR A 47 -14.61 -3.58 3.23
CA THR A 47 -15.28 -4.89 3.17
C THR A 47 -15.17 -5.66 4.48
N GLY A 48 -14.32 -5.19 5.39
CA GLY A 48 -13.97 -5.82 6.64
C GLY A 48 -12.83 -6.85 6.51
N ASN A 49 -12.53 -7.35 5.30
CA ASN A 49 -11.45 -8.31 5.13
C ASN A 49 -10.09 -7.58 5.13
N GLU A 50 -9.35 -7.68 6.24
CA GLU A 50 -8.12 -6.92 6.43
C GLU A 50 -7.00 -7.21 5.41
N THR A 51 -7.16 -8.23 4.57
CA THR A 51 -6.21 -8.59 3.51
C THR A 51 -6.62 -8.17 2.10
N GLU A 52 -7.83 -7.61 1.91
CA GLU A 52 -8.37 -7.36 0.56
C GLU A 52 -7.56 -6.34 -0.23
N TRP A 53 -6.97 -5.37 0.46
CA TRP A 53 -6.10 -4.36 -0.15
C TRP A 53 -4.63 -4.80 -0.25
N GLY A 54 -4.36 -6.11 -0.27
CA GLY A 54 -3.06 -6.70 -0.61
C GLY A 54 -2.08 -6.85 0.57
N ASN A 55 -2.44 -6.37 1.75
CA ASN A 55 -1.71 -6.57 2.98
C ASN A 55 -1.99 -7.94 3.61
N VAL A 56 -1.09 -8.36 4.49
CA VAL A 56 -1.33 -9.49 5.40
C VAL A 56 -1.97 -9.01 6.70
N PRO A 57 -2.62 -9.91 7.46
CA PRO A 57 -3.04 -9.61 8.82
C PRO A 57 -1.95 -8.91 9.63
N ILE A 58 -2.31 -7.91 10.43
CA ILE A 58 -1.36 -7.27 11.36
C ILE A 58 -0.77 -8.35 12.27
N THR A 59 0.55 -8.35 12.41
CA THR A 59 1.28 -9.28 13.28
C THR A 59 1.95 -8.52 14.42
N ARG A 60 2.25 -9.22 15.52
CA ARG A 60 3.00 -8.62 16.63
C ARG A 60 4.43 -8.24 16.21
N GLU A 61 5.02 -9.02 15.30
CA GLU A 61 6.33 -8.79 14.73
C GLU A 61 6.39 -7.45 13.97
N LEU A 62 5.33 -7.08 13.26
CA LEU A 62 5.23 -5.77 12.61
C LEU A 62 5.24 -4.63 13.64
N ILE A 63 4.46 -4.76 14.72
CA ILE A 63 4.41 -3.76 15.80
C ILE A 63 5.79 -3.61 16.46
N ARG A 64 6.48 -4.73 16.72
CA ARG A 64 7.87 -4.70 17.22
C ARG A 64 8.81 -4.01 16.25
N ALA A 65 8.73 -4.30 14.95
CA ALA A 65 9.56 -3.65 13.95
C ALA A 65 9.35 -2.13 13.92
N TYR A 66 8.12 -1.64 14.12
CA TYR A 66 7.83 -0.22 14.30
C TYR A 66 8.47 0.35 15.57
N ARG A 67 8.32 -0.33 16.71
CA ARG A 67 8.90 0.10 17.97
C ARG A 67 10.44 0.15 17.91
N GLU A 68 11.06 -0.90 17.40
CA GLU A 68 12.51 -1.04 17.27
C GLU A 68 13.11 0.02 16.33
N ARG A 69 12.38 0.42 15.28
CA ARG A 69 12.79 1.53 14.41
C ARG A 69 12.71 2.90 15.10
N GLY A 70 11.98 3.00 16.21
CA GLY A 70 11.95 4.20 17.06
C GLY A 70 10.67 5.03 16.99
N PHE A 71 9.62 4.51 16.35
CA PHE A 71 8.27 5.07 16.49
C PHE A 71 7.80 4.89 17.95
N ASP A 72 7.08 5.88 18.47
CA ASP A 72 6.46 5.80 19.81
C ASP A 72 4.94 5.77 19.77
N THR A 73 4.36 6.01 18.60
CA THR A 73 2.92 6.04 18.40
C THR A 73 2.51 5.15 17.23
N VAL A 74 1.43 4.39 17.39
CA VAL A 74 0.76 3.66 16.30
C VAL A 74 -0.66 4.16 16.20
N ARG A 75 -1.06 4.61 15.01
CA ARG A 75 -2.48 4.78 14.68
C ARG A 75 -2.95 3.53 13.97
N VAL A 76 -4.07 2.97 14.44
CA VAL A 76 -4.72 1.78 13.91
C VAL A 76 -6.06 2.22 13.32
N PRO A 77 -6.08 2.61 12.03
CA PRO A 77 -7.30 2.83 11.27
C PRO A 77 -8.21 1.60 11.32
N VAL A 78 -9.50 1.76 11.64
CA VAL A 78 -10.47 0.66 11.65
C VAL A 78 -11.78 1.08 10.99
N THR A 79 -12.26 0.30 10.02
CA THR A 79 -13.56 0.51 9.39
C THR A 79 -14.57 -0.51 9.91
N TRP A 80 -15.72 -0.03 10.37
CA TRP A 80 -16.70 -0.84 11.09
C TRP A 80 -17.92 -1.20 10.25
N SER A 81 -18.15 -0.55 9.11
CA SER A 81 -19.37 -0.63 8.29
C SER A 81 -19.85 -2.04 7.91
N LYS A 82 -18.96 -3.04 7.82
CA LYS A 82 -19.33 -4.46 7.59
C LYS A 82 -19.20 -5.35 8.83
N ARG A 83 -18.99 -4.74 9.99
CA ARG A 83 -18.60 -5.38 11.26
C ARG A 83 -19.59 -5.12 12.38
N PHE A 84 -20.78 -4.62 12.09
CA PHE A 84 -21.90 -4.54 13.02
C PHE A 84 -23.23 -4.79 12.31
N ASP A 85 -24.26 -5.12 13.09
CA ASP A 85 -25.63 -5.26 12.59
C ASP A 85 -26.30 -3.88 12.50
N HIS A 86 -26.52 -3.39 11.28
CA HIS A 86 -27.16 -2.09 11.00
C HIS A 86 -28.65 -2.04 11.38
N GLY A 87 -29.32 -3.19 11.48
CA GLY A 87 -30.76 -3.26 11.72
C GLY A 87 -31.14 -3.63 13.15
N ALA A 88 -30.20 -4.10 13.95
CA ALA A 88 -30.46 -4.50 15.34
C ALA A 88 -30.31 -3.32 16.31
N PRO A 89 -31.22 -3.20 17.31
CA PRO A 89 -31.09 -2.20 18.36
C PRO A 89 -29.72 -2.28 19.07
N GLY A 90 -29.05 -1.14 19.21
CA GLY A 90 -27.73 -1.06 19.83
C GLY A 90 -26.57 -1.42 18.90
N HIS A 91 -26.82 -1.69 17.61
CA HIS A 91 -25.82 -1.89 16.56
C HIS A 91 -24.66 -2.81 16.97
N PRO A 92 -24.94 -4.07 17.39
CA PRO A 92 -23.93 -4.95 17.97
C PRO A 92 -22.78 -5.19 16.98
N ILE A 93 -21.55 -4.91 17.45
CA ILE A 93 -20.32 -5.20 16.70
C ILE A 93 -20.04 -6.70 16.73
N GLU A 94 -19.57 -7.25 15.61
CA GLU A 94 -19.10 -8.62 15.50
C GLU A 94 -18.04 -8.91 16.59
N PRO A 95 -18.32 -9.81 17.56
CA PRO A 95 -17.43 -10.01 18.70
C PRO A 95 -16.02 -10.45 18.30
N ALA A 96 -15.89 -11.26 17.25
CA ALA A 96 -14.59 -11.72 16.75
C ALA A 96 -13.75 -10.56 16.18
N PHE A 97 -14.38 -9.64 15.45
CA PHE A 97 -13.69 -8.48 14.89
C PHE A 97 -13.27 -7.49 15.99
N LEU A 98 -14.14 -7.23 16.96
CA LEU A 98 -13.79 -6.36 18.08
C LEU A 98 -12.66 -6.97 18.95
N ALA A 99 -12.65 -8.30 19.14
CA ALA A 99 -11.55 -9.00 19.79
C ALA A 99 -10.24 -8.90 18.99
N ARG A 100 -10.31 -8.96 17.65
CA ARG A 100 -9.16 -8.74 16.76
C ARG A 100 -8.59 -7.32 16.89
N VAL A 101 -9.44 -6.30 16.93
CA VAL A 101 -9.01 -4.91 17.19
C VAL A 101 -8.32 -4.81 18.55
N LYS A 102 -8.91 -5.40 19.60
CA LYS A 102 -8.33 -5.42 20.95
C LYS A 102 -6.98 -6.14 21.01
N GLU A 103 -6.80 -7.21 20.26
CA GLU A 103 -5.54 -7.93 20.16
C GLU A 103 -4.43 -7.03 19.60
N VAL A 104 -4.68 -6.38 18.45
CA VAL A 104 -3.72 -5.46 17.82
C VAL A 104 -3.39 -4.29 18.73
N VAL A 105 -4.40 -3.67 19.34
CA VAL A 105 -4.22 -2.61 20.34
C VAL A 105 -3.37 -3.10 21.52
N GLY A 106 -3.64 -4.31 22.00
CA GLY A 106 -2.87 -4.96 23.06
C GLY A 106 -1.40 -5.13 22.71
N TRP A 107 -1.08 -5.51 21.46
CA TRP A 107 0.30 -5.59 21.00
C TRP A 107 0.99 -4.22 21.02
N CYS A 108 0.37 -3.18 20.44
CA CYS A 108 0.91 -1.82 20.42
C CYS A 108 1.21 -1.29 21.83
N LEU A 109 0.25 -1.44 22.75
CA LEU A 109 0.41 -1.02 24.15
C LEU A 109 1.48 -1.84 24.87
N SER A 110 1.60 -3.15 24.58
CA SER A 110 2.62 -4.02 25.19
C SER A 110 4.05 -3.67 24.76
N GLU A 111 4.23 -3.14 23.56
CA GLU A 111 5.51 -2.60 23.07
C GLU A 111 5.76 -1.15 23.58
N GLY A 112 4.86 -0.65 24.44
CA GLY A 112 4.99 0.63 25.13
C GLY A 112 4.59 1.84 24.29
N MET A 113 3.95 1.64 23.14
CA MET A 113 3.58 2.71 22.21
C MET A 113 2.26 3.37 22.59
N VAL A 114 2.12 4.67 22.35
CA VAL A 114 0.81 5.32 22.27
C VAL A 114 0.04 4.69 21.12
N THR A 115 -1.21 4.31 21.36
CA THR A 115 -2.05 3.64 20.36
C THR A 115 -3.32 4.47 20.13
N ILE A 116 -3.60 4.80 18.88
CA ILE A 116 -4.78 5.56 18.46
C ILE A 116 -5.69 4.61 17.67
N VAL A 117 -6.98 4.55 18.02
CA VAL A 117 -8.00 3.76 17.30
C VAL A 117 -9.15 4.68 16.93
N ASN A 118 -9.73 4.49 15.74
CA ASN A 118 -10.78 5.34 15.21
C ASN A 118 -11.93 4.56 14.54
N VAL A 119 -12.81 5.34 13.91
CA VAL A 119 -13.82 4.95 12.93
C VAL A 119 -13.37 5.53 11.58
N HIS A 120 -12.93 4.70 10.64
CA HIS A 120 -12.09 5.15 9.51
C HIS A 120 -12.88 5.43 8.21
N HIS A 121 -13.01 4.44 7.32
CA HIS A 121 -13.77 4.60 6.07
C HIS A 121 -15.29 4.42 6.26
N ASP A 122 -15.78 4.54 7.48
CA ASP A 122 -17.20 4.60 7.79
C ASP A 122 -17.86 5.91 7.34
N GLY A 123 -17.05 6.95 7.06
CA GLY A 123 -17.47 8.26 6.56
C GLY A 123 -17.18 8.48 5.06
N GLY A 124 -16.70 9.68 4.72
CA GLY A 124 -16.64 10.18 3.33
C GLY A 124 -15.92 9.27 2.32
N ASP A 125 -14.80 8.66 2.71
CA ASP A 125 -13.95 7.85 1.81
C ASP A 125 -14.43 6.42 1.58
N GLY A 126 -15.34 5.90 2.41
CA GLY A 126 -15.82 4.53 2.25
C GLY A 126 -16.64 4.30 0.99
N GLY A 127 -17.27 5.36 0.48
CA GLY A 127 -18.27 5.27 -0.57
C GLY A 127 -19.47 4.40 -0.18
N PRO A 128 -20.58 4.44 -0.94
CA PRO A 128 -21.69 3.53 -0.71
C PRO A 128 -21.31 2.09 -1.11
N PRO A 129 -21.75 1.06 -0.38
CA PRO A 129 -22.67 1.09 0.77
C PRO A 129 -21.95 1.14 2.14
N PHE A 130 -20.67 1.52 2.20
CA PHE A 130 -19.84 1.45 3.40
C PHE A 130 -19.87 2.75 4.24
N ALA A 131 -20.10 3.88 3.59
CA ALA A 131 -20.16 5.21 4.20
C ALA A 131 -21.52 5.49 4.86
N TRP A 132 -21.64 5.27 6.17
CA TRP A 132 -22.84 5.59 6.96
C TRP A 132 -22.69 6.89 7.77
N LEU A 133 -21.47 7.33 8.07
CA LEU A 133 -21.17 8.54 8.85
C LEU A 133 -20.85 9.72 7.93
N THR A 134 -21.87 10.24 7.23
CA THR A 134 -21.70 11.34 6.27
C THR A 134 -22.49 12.59 6.66
N ILE A 135 -22.17 13.72 6.01
CA ILE A 135 -22.89 14.99 6.15
C ILE A 135 -23.65 15.24 4.84
N ASP A 136 -24.88 14.79 4.75
CA ASP A 136 -25.69 14.91 3.53
C ASP A 136 -26.73 16.05 3.61
N GLY A 137 -27.05 16.51 4.83
CA GLY A 137 -28.09 17.51 5.11
C GLY A 137 -29.49 16.92 5.28
N ASP A 138 -29.64 15.60 5.31
CA ASP A 138 -30.89 14.92 5.66
C ASP A 138 -30.94 14.71 7.19
N PRO A 139 -31.88 15.35 7.91
CA PRO A 139 -31.96 15.23 9.36
C PRO A 139 -32.18 13.80 9.88
N ALA A 140 -32.86 12.95 9.11
CA ALA A 140 -33.12 11.56 9.51
C ALA A 140 -31.87 10.70 9.36
N HIS A 141 -31.14 10.82 8.24
CA HIS A 141 -29.87 10.12 8.06
C HIS A 141 -28.83 10.59 9.07
N GLU A 142 -28.69 11.91 9.28
CA GLU A 142 -27.72 12.44 10.24
C GLU A 142 -28.07 12.03 11.69
N ALA A 143 -29.36 11.92 12.04
CA ALA A 143 -29.78 11.39 13.35
C ALA A 143 -29.48 9.89 13.49
N GLN A 144 -29.68 9.10 12.44
CA GLN A 144 -29.30 7.68 12.42
C GLN A 144 -27.79 7.51 12.57
N ALA A 145 -26.99 8.34 11.89
CA ALA A 145 -25.54 8.34 12.02
C ALA A 145 -25.09 8.71 13.45
N GLU A 146 -25.74 9.68 14.12
CA GLU A 146 -25.48 9.97 15.54
C GLU A 146 -25.76 8.76 16.45
N GLU A 147 -26.85 8.04 16.19
CA GLU A 147 -27.21 6.84 16.93
C GLU A 147 -26.21 5.70 16.73
N ILE A 148 -25.86 5.36 15.49
CA ILE A 148 -24.84 4.34 15.18
C ILE A 148 -23.50 4.73 15.82
N LEU A 149 -23.08 5.98 15.66
CA LEU A 149 -21.81 6.47 16.22
C LEU A 149 -21.78 6.33 17.75
N ARG A 150 -22.87 6.69 18.44
CA ARG A 150 -23.01 6.52 19.89
C ARG A 150 -22.90 5.05 20.29
N ASP A 151 -23.60 4.17 19.60
CA ASP A 151 -23.70 2.76 19.94
C ASP A 151 -22.36 2.03 19.70
N LEU A 152 -21.68 2.32 18.58
CA LEU A 152 -20.35 1.78 18.28
C LEU A 152 -19.33 2.25 19.32
N TRP A 153 -19.24 3.56 19.57
CA TRP A 153 -18.27 4.09 20.53
C TRP A 153 -18.54 3.62 21.96
N THR A 154 -19.79 3.39 22.34
CA THR A 154 -20.12 2.79 23.64
C THR A 154 -19.54 1.37 23.75
N GLN A 155 -19.68 0.55 22.70
CA GLN A 155 -19.16 -0.82 22.67
C GLN A 155 -17.62 -0.84 22.65
N ILE A 156 -17.00 -0.07 21.75
CA ILE A 156 -15.53 0.04 21.63
C ILE A 156 -14.92 0.53 22.95
N ALA A 157 -15.48 1.60 23.54
CA ALA A 157 -14.98 2.15 24.79
C ALA A 157 -15.13 1.16 25.96
N ARG A 158 -16.21 0.37 26.02
CA ARG A 158 -16.35 -0.69 27.04
C ARG A 158 -15.30 -1.77 26.89
N GLU A 159 -15.10 -2.27 25.67
CA GLU A 159 -14.19 -3.40 25.41
C GLU A 159 -12.72 -3.05 25.64
N LEU A 160 -12.33 -1.83 25.29
CA LEU A 160 -10.96 -1.31 25.42
C LEU A 160 -10.75 -0.46 26.68
N GLY A 161 -11.78 -0.27 27.50
CA GLY A 161 -11.80 0.67 28.62
C GLY A 161 -10.79 0.38 29.73
N GLY A 162 -10.33 -0.86 29.85
CA GLY A 162 -9.30 -1.26 30.82
C GLY A 162 -7.90 -0.69 30.52
N ALA A 163 -7.63 -0.27 29.28
CA ALA A 163 -6.32 0.26 28.90
C ALA A 163 -6.02 1.62 29.57
N GLY A 164 -4.75 1.84 29.89
CA GLY A 164 -4.25 3.09 30.48
C GLY A 164 -4.17 4.27 29.52
N GLU A 165 -3.45 5.30 29.91
CA GLU A 165 -3.47 6.60 29.23
C GLU A 165 -2.88 6.63 27.82
N ARG A 166 -2.07 5.63 27.47
CA ARG A 166 -1.49 5.48 26.13
C ARG A 166 -2.47 4.99 25.06
N LEU A 167 -3.70 4.58 25.43
CA LEU A 167 -4.75 4.34 24.44
C LEU A 167 -5.59 5.61 24.25
N VAL A 168 -5.57 6.14 23.04
CA VAL A 168 -6.33 7.31 22.59
C VAL A 168 -7.43 6.84 21.65
N PHE A 169 -8.63 7.41 21.80
CA PHE A 169 -9.71 7.22 20.83
C PHE A 169 -9.83 8.45 19.96
N GLU A 170 -9.85 8.28 18.64
CA GLU A 170 -10.08 9.33 17.66
C GLU A 170 -11.49 9.18 17.09
N ALA A 171 -12.28 10.26 17.12
CA ALA A 171 -13.73 10.23 16.88
C ALA A 171 -14.14 9.51 15.59
N PHE A 172 -13.48 9.85 14.48
CA PHE A 172 -13.72 9.37 13.13
C PHE A 172 -12.64 9.90 12.20
N ASN A 173 -12.52 9.36 10.99
CA ASN A 173 -11.60 9.80 9.95
C ASN A 173 -12.33 10.60 8.87
N GLU A 174 -11.78 11.77 8.51
CA GLU A 174 -12.14 12.55 7.32
C GLU A 174 -13.65 12.69 7.02
N VAL A 175 -14.50 12.75 8.04
CA VAL A 175 -15.94 12.89 7.89
C VAL A 175 -16.25 14.22 7.21
N ARG A 176 -17.02 14.13 6.12
CA ARG A 176 -17.35 15.25 5.25
C ARG A 176 -18.66 15.01 4.52
N LYS A 177 -19.10 16.01 3.75
CA LYS A 177 -20.16 15.81 2.78
C LYS A 177 -19.67 14.93 1.63
N ALA A 178 -20.22 13.72 1.56
CA ALA A 178 -19.87 12.72 0.58
C ALA A 178 -20.81 12.73 -0.63
N LYS A 179 -20.34 12.15 -1.74
CA LYS A 179 -21.06 11.99 -3.03
C LYS A 179 -22.24 11.00 -2.98
N ALA A 180 -22.37 10.25 -1.87
CA ALA A 180 -22.94 8.90 -1.88
C ALA A 180 -24.47 8.77 -1.79
N TRP A 181 -25.21 9.81 -1.38
CA TRP A 181 -26.65 9.64 -1.09
C TRP A 181 -27.52 10.17 -2.23
N GLY A 182 -28.22 9.25 -2.89
CA GLY A 182 -29.19 9.55 -3.93
C GLY A 182 -30.48 10.14 -3.35
N GLY A 183 -31.11 11.05 -4.08
CA GLY A 183 -32.49 11.45 -3.79
C GLY A 183 -33.47 10.28 -4.01
N PRO A 184 -34.76 10.44 -3.64
CA PRO A 184 -35.80 9.41 -3.77
C PRO A 184 -36.05 8.91 -5.21
N ASP A 185 -35.41 9.51 -6.21
CA ASP A 185 -35.44 9.12 -7.63
C ASP A 185 -34.13 8.49 -8.14
N GLY A 186 -33.17 8.20 -7.26
CA GLY A 186 -31.85 7.71 -7.65
C GLY A 186 -30.94 8.78 -8.28
N SER A 187 -31.30 10.06 -8.24
CA SER A 187 -30.41 11.14 -8.67
C SER A 187 -29.35 11.45 -7.60
N GLN A 188 -28.07 11.21 -7.95
CA GLN A 188 -26.92 11.66 -7.17
C GLN A 188 -26.91 13.20 -7.13
N LYS A 189 -27.03 13.83 -5.96
CA LYS A 189 -26.81 15.28 -5.86
C LYS A 189 -25.78 15.66 -4.81
N GLY A 190 -24.53 15.75 -5.26
CA GLY A 190 -23.43 16.49 -4.60
C GLY A 190 -22.05 15.96 -5.00
N ARG A 191 -21.08 16.87 -5.21
CA ARG A 191 -19.65 16.48 -5.20
C ARG A 191 -19.22 16.29 -3.75
N GLU A 192 -18.21 15.46 -3.52
CA GLU A 192 -17.50 15.49 -2.24
C GLU A 192 -17.02 16.90 -1.96
N ASP A 193 -17.25 17.37 -0.74
CA ASP A 193 -16.87 18.70 -0.32
C ASP A 193 -15.72 18.58 0.67
N TRP A 194 -14.50 18.83 0.18
CA TRP A 194 -13.26 18.78 0.96
C TRP A 194 -12.94 20.12 1.65
N THR A 195 -13.67 21.18 1.33
CA THR A 195 -13.41 22.55 1.81
C THR A 195 -14.23 22.93 3.04
N GLY A 196 -15.42 22.35 3.14
CA GLY A 196 -16.44 22.61 4.15
C GLY A 196 -17.04 24.01 4.14
N ARG A 197 -18.06 24.19 4.99
CA ARG A 197 -18.70 25.48 5.30
C ARG A 197 -19.36 25.39 6.68
N GLY A 198 -19.77 26.54 7.24
CA GLY A 198 -20.35 26.65 8.59
C GLY A 198 -21.26 25.49 9.01
N PRO A 199 -22.39 25.22 8.31
CA PRO A 199 -23.29 24.12 8.67
C PRO A 199 -22.64 22.73 8.66
N TYR A 200 -21.64 22.50 7.81
CA TYR A 200 -20.91 21.23 7.75
C TYR A 200 -19.91 21.10 8.89
N PHE A 201 -19.25 22.20 9.26
CA PHE A 201 -18.43 22.26 10.46
C PHE A 201 -19.28 21.99 11.71
N ASP A 202 -20.48 22.57 11.79
CA ASP A 202 -21.40 22.35 12.90
C ASP A 202 -21.84 20.89 13.02
N ARG A 203 -22.16 20.22 11.91
CA ARG A 203 -22.50 18.79 11.93
C ARG A 203 -21.31 17.91 12.32
N CYS A 204 -20.12 18.21 11.81
CA CYS A 204 -18.90 17.48 12.18
C CYS A 204 -18.58 17.64 13.69
N ASN A 205 -18.67 18.86 14.22
CA ASN A 205 -18.53 19.14 15.65
C ASN A 205 -19.60 18.39 16.47
N ARG A 206 -20.85 18.30 15.97
CA ARG A 206 -21.92 17.54 16.61
C ARG A 206 -21.61 16.05 16.71
N TYR A 207 -21.07 15.43 15.65
CA TYR A 207 -20.62 14.04 15.71
C TYR A 207 -19.50 13.85 16.74
N ALA A 208 -18.54 14.78 16.82
CA ALA A 208 -17.49 14.74 17.84
C ALA A 208 -18.03 14.80 19.27
N GLU A 209 -19.06 15.62 19.52
CA GLU A 209 -19.74 15.65 20.82
C GLU A 209 -20.44 14.34 21.16
N VAL A 210 -21.11 13.71 20.18
CA VAL A 210 -21.79 12.42 20.36
C VAL A 210 -20.78 11.34 20.74
N PHE A 211 -19.67 11.28 20.01
CA PHE A 211 -18.53 10.42 20.34
C PHE A 211 -18.02 10.65 21.77
N CYS A 212 -17.69 11.90 22.13
CA CYS A 212 -17.13 12.19 23.45
C CYS A 212 -18.09 11.81 24.57
N ARG A 213 -19.39 12.14 24.44
CA ARG A 213 -20.41 11.76 25.43
C ARG A 213 -20.53 10.24 25.56
N ALA A 214 -20.55 9.50 24.45
CA ALA A 214 -20.63 8.04 24.45
C ALA A 214 -19.43 7.41 25.20
N VAL A 215 -18.21 7.86 24.90
CA VAL A 215 -17.00 7.37 25.58
C VAL A 215 -17.03 7.70 27.07
N ARG A 216 -17.30 8.95 27.44
CA ARG A 216 -17.29 9.40 28.85
C ARG A 216 -18.33 8.67 29.69
N ALA A 217 -19.50 8.38 29.13
CA ALA A 217 -20.58 7.65 29.80
C ALA A 217 -20.21 6.23 30.22
N THR A 218 -19.15 5.64 29.65
CA THR A 218 -18.67 4.31 30.05
C THR A 218 -17.84 4.31 31.35
N GLY A 219 -17.45 5.49 31.86
CA GLY A 219 -16.77 5.63 33.16
C GLY A 219 -15.33 5.07 33.18
N GLY A 220 -14.82 4.78 34.39
CA GLY A 220 -13.47 4.23 34.58
C GLY A 220 -12.37 5.12 33.97
N ASN A 221 -11.43 4.50 33.26
CA ASN A 221 -10.38 5.23 32.53
C ASN A 221 -10.95 6.13 31.42
N ASN A 222 -12.08 5.74 30.82
CA ASN A 222 -12.70 6.49 29.72
C ASN A 222 -13.30 7.82 30.17
N ALA A 223 -13.55 8.03 31.47
CA ALA A 223 -13.90 9.34 32.02
C ALA A 223 -12.73 10.35 31.93
N LYS A 224 -11.49 9.88 31.77
CA LYS A 224 -10.27 10.69 31.77
C LYS A 224 -9.43 10.54 30.50
N ARG A 225 -9.80 9.61 29.62
CA ARG A 225 -9.05 9.23 28.41
C ARG A 225 -8.87 10.41 27.47
N TYR A 226 -7.67 10.58 26.92
CA TYR A 226 -7.45 11.55 25.85
C TYR A 226 -8.26 11.15 24.63
N LEU A 227 -9.01 12.10 24.07
CA LEU A 227 -9.82 11.89 22.88
C LEU A 227 -9.31 12.81 21.77
N MET A 228 -9.12 12.24 20.58
CA MET A 228 -8.66 12.95 19.40
C MET A 228 -9.86 13.25 18.50
N VAL A 229 -9.93 14.48 17.99
CA VAL A 229 -11.08 14.97 17.22
C VAL A 229 -10.58 15.69 15.98
N PRO A 230 -10.84 15.19 14.77
CA PRO A 230 -10.38 15.84 13.56
C PRO A 230 -11.19 17.10 13.24
N THR A 231 -10.61 17.97 12.42
CA THR A 231 -11.38 18.97 11.66
C THR A 231 -12.32 18.30 10.67
N TYR A 232 -13.24 19.08 10.10
CA TYR A 232 -14.04 18.62 8.96
C TYR A 232 -13.13 18.11 7.85
N ALA A 233 -13.40 16.90 7.34
CA ALA A 233 -12.56 16.19 6.36
C ALA A 233 -11.09 15.97 6.80
N ALA A 234 -10.78 16.08 8.10
CA ALA A 234 -9.41 16.26 8.62
C ALA A 234 -8.61 17.35 7.89
N ALA A 235 -9.32 18.29 7.25
CA ALA A 235 -8.74 19.27 6.36
C ALA A 235 -8.13 20.42 7.15
N PHE A 236 -7.07 21.00 6.60
CA PHE A 236 -6.13 21.85 7.31
C PHE A 236 -6.17 23.32 6.88
N GLN A 237 -7.17 23.72 6.09
CA GLN A 237 -7.30 25.11 5.66
C GLN A 237 -7.79 26.02 6.80
N GLU A 238 -7.59 27.33 6.65
CA GLU A 238 -8.01 28.32 7.65
C GLU A 238 -9.49 28.17 8.04
N ALA A 239 -10.38 27.97 7.07
CA ALA A 239 -11.82 27.85 7.32
C ALA A 239 -12.19 26.60 8.14
N THR A 240 -11.56 25.45 7.86
CA THR A 240 -11.84 24.19 8.57
C THR A 240 -11.26 24.21 9.97
N CYS A 241 -10.05 24.77 10.15
CA CYS A 241 -9.44 24.96 11.46
C CYS A 241 -10.22 25.96 12.32
N ALA A 242 -10.68 27.07 11.73
CA ALA A 242 -11.51 28.06 12.43
C ALA A 242 -12.91 27.53 12.78
N GLY A 243 -13.46 26.62 11.96
CA GLY A 243 -14.76 26.00 12.17
C GLY A 243 -14.78 24.88 13.21
N TRP A 244 -13.61 24.36 13.60
CA TRP A 244 -13.49 23.30 14.60
C TRP A 244 -13.76 23.81 16.02
N ARG A 245 -14.46 23.00 16.81
CA ARG A 245 -14.71 23.29 18.23
C ARG A 245 -14.41 22.06 19.09
N SER A 246 -13.73 22.29 20.22
CA SER A 246 -13.55 21.24 21.22
C SER A 246 -14.91 20.82 21.79
N PRO A 247 -15.23 19.52 21.84
CA PRO A 247 -16.49 19.03 22.41
C PRO A 247 -16.54 19.11 23.95
N GLU A 248 -15.40 19.26 24.61
CA GLU A 248 -15.28 19.42 26.07
C GLU A 248 -14.10 20.35 26.42
N PRO A 249 -14.21 21.67 26.15
CA PRO A 249 -13.10 22.62 26.24
C PRO A 249 -12.46 22.68 27.64
N GLU A 250 -13.26 22.48 28.69
CA GLU A 250 -12.80 22.54 30.09
C GLU A 250 -12.10 21.25 30.57
N SER A 251 -12.12 20.17 29.77
CA SER A 251 -11.56 18.88 30.20
C SER A 251 -10.03 18.87 30.24
N GLY A 252 -9.39 19.64 29.35
CA GLY A 252 -7.97 19.48 29.05
C GLY A 252 -7.62 18.06 28.58
N ARG A 253 -8.55 17.33 27.95
CA ARG A 253 -8.38 15.94 27.48
C ARG A 253 -8.60 15.78 25.96
N ILE A 254 -8.83 16.86 25.23
CA ILE A 254 -9.02 16.84 23.78
C ILE A 254 -7.71 17.11 23.05
N ILE A 255 -7.46 16.32 22.00
CA ILE A 255 -6.40 16.49 21.01
C ILE A 255 -7.08 16.82 19.68
N ALA A 256 -6.66 17.89 19.02
CA ALA A 256 -7.12 18.18 17.65
C ALA A 256 -6.33 17.32 16.65
N ASP A 257 -6.94 17.06 15.50
CA ASP A 257 -6.32 16.31 14.40
C ASP A 257 -6.57 16.96 13.02
N VAL A 258 -5.53 16.92 12.19
CA VAL A 258 -5.58 17.27 10.76
C VAL A 258 -4.64 16.37 9.96
N HIS A 259 -4.96 16.15 8.69
CA HIS A 259 -4.13 15.41 7.74
C HIS A 259 -3.47 16.37 6.76
N CYS A 260 -2.15 16.49 6.79
CA CYS A 260 -1.44 17.59 6.11
C CYS A 260 -0.42 17.06 5.09
N TYR A 261 -0.92 16.65 3.93
CA TYR A 261 -0.12 16.18 2.80
C TYR A 261 0.38 17.34 1.92
N GLU A 262 1.37 18.10 2.41
CA GLU A 262 1.91 19.27 1.71
C GLU A 262 3.42 19.15 1.39
N PRO A 263 3.87 19.60 0.20
CA PRO A 263 3.08 20.05 -0.95
C PRO A 263 2.19 18.96 -1.56
N GLY A 264 0.92 19.26 -1.81
CA GLY A 264 -0.02 18.26 -2.34
C GLY A 264 0.37 17.66 -3.69
N ASP A 265 1.07 18.43 -4.53
CA ASP A 265 1.56 17.99 -5.84
C ASP A 265 2.73 16.99 -5.76
N PHE A 266 3.54 17.08 -4.71
CA PHE A 266 4.59 16.10 -4.38
C PHE A 266 4.01 14.91 -3.62
N CYS A 267 3.17 15.19 -2.62
CA CYS A 267 2.75 14.21 -1.63
C CYS A 267 1.61 13.31 -2.11
N LEU A 268 0.66 13.80 -2.89
CA LEU A 268 -0.57 13.09 -3.27
C LEU A 268 -0.91 13.19 -4.76
N TRP A 269 -1.45 14.32 -5.21
CA TRP A 269 -2.26 14.40 -6.44
C TRP A 269 -1.53 14.99 -7.66
N GLY A 270 -0.28 15.41 -7.51
CA GLY A 270 0.52 15.94 -8.63
C GLY A 270 1.42 14.90 -9.29
N ASP A 271 2.24 15.37 -10.23
CA ASP A 271 3.25 14.58 -10.93
C ASP A 271 4.68 14.91 -10.48
N ARG A 272 4.83 15.77 -9.46
CA ARG A 272 6.14 16.22 -8.99
C ARG A 272 6.90 15.06 -8.39
N LYS A 273 7.96 14.64 -9.07
CA LYS A 273 8.82 13.52 -8.68
C LYS A 273 9.95 13.92 -7.72
N LYS A 274 10.39 15.18 -7.76
CA LYS A 274 11.52 15.70 -6.98
C LYS A 274 11.08 16.68 -5.92
N HIS A 275 11.77 16.66 -4.79
CA HIS A 275 11.50 17.57 -3.69
C HIS A 275 12.00 18.98 -4.03
N ASP A 276 11.12 19.96 -3.89
CA ASP A 276 11.44 21.38 -4.00
C ASP A 276 11.36 22.01 -2.60
N PRO A 277 12.51 22.33 -1.97
CA PRO A 277 12.53 22.79 -0.60
C PRO A 277 11.90 24.19 -0.42
N ALA A 278 11.98 25.05 -1.44
CA ALA A 278 11.40 26.39 -1.39
C ALA A 278 9.88 26.31 -1.50
N HIS A 279 9.36 25.47 -2.42
CA HIS A 279 7.94 25.23 -2.53
C HIS A 279 7.38 24.57 -1.26
N ALA A 280 8.07 23.55 -0.73
CA ALA A 280 7.69 22.91 0.52
C ALA A 280 7.66 23.92 1.69
N ALA A 281 8.70 24.75 1.85
CA ALA A 281 8.72 25.79 2.88
C ALA A 281 7.52 26.73 2.75
N GLN A 282 7.23 27.22 1.55
CA GLN A 282 6.10 28.10 1.28
C GLN A 282 4.76 27.47 1.69
N ARG A 283 4.55 26.19 1.38
CA ARG A 283 3.31 25.47 1.73
C ARG A 283 3.20 25.25 3.24
N LEU A 284 4.27 24.83 3.90
CA LEU A 284 4.26 24.61 5.35
C LEU A 284 4.09 25.92 6.13
N ASP A 285 4.75 27.00 5.71
CA ASP A 285 4.62 28.33 6.31
C ASP A 285 3.23 28.95 6.10
N LEU A 286 2.47 28.46 5.10
CA LEU A 286 1.07 28.87 4.91
C LEU A 286 0.13 28.24 5.95
N PHE A 287 0.34 26.98 6.34
CA PHE A 287 -0.62 26.23 7.16
C PHE A 287 -0.20 26.04 8.62
N PHE A 288 1.09 25.93 8.94
CA PHE A 288 1.51 25.67 10.31
C PHE A 288 1.20 26.83 11.27
N PRO A 289 1.25 28.12 10.84
CA PRO A 289 0.73 29.22 11.64
C PRO A 289 -0.78 29.16 11.88
N VAL A 290 -1.57 28.66 10.91
CA VAL A 290 -3.02 28.45 11.06
C VAL A 290 -3.30 27.47 12.19
N PHE A 291 -2.53 26.39 12.26
CA PHE A 291 -2.63 25.38 13.31
C PHE A 291 -2.38 25.96 14.69
N ARG A 292 -1.32 26.77 14.84
CA ARG A 292 -1.04 27.42 16.13
C ARG A 292 -2.18 28.33 16.57
N LYS A 293 -2.59 29.23 15.66
CA LYS A 293 -3.65 30.21 15.89
C LYS A 293 -4.94 29.57 16.38
N HIS A 294 -5.34 28.43 15.79
CA HIS A 294 -6.62 27.82 16.08
C HIS A 294 -6.60 26.74 17.16
N PHE A 295 -5.45 26.12 17.42
CA PHE A 295 -5.32 25.01 18.38
C PHE A 295 -4.33 25.33 19.51
N THR A 296 -3.03 25.30 19.26
CA THR A 296 -2.04 25.29 20.35
C THR A 296 -1.98 26.60 21.12
N ASP A 297 -2.19 27.75 20.46
CA ASP A 297 -2.24 29.06 21.14
C ASP A 297 -3.50 29.17 22.04
N LYS A 298 -4.50 28.30 21.81
CA LYS A 298 -5.70 28.16 22.64
C LYS A 298 -5.61 27.00 23.65
N GLY A 299 -4.43 26.40 23.82
CA GLY A 299 -4.20 25.31 24.76
C GLY A 299 -4.69 23.92 24.30
N VAL A 300 -5.13 23.77 23.05
CA VAL A 300 -5.50 22.48 22.47
C VAL A 300 -4.29 21.93 21.68
N PRO A 301 -3.71 20.79 22.05
CA PRO A 301 -2.64 20.19 21.25
C PRO A 301 -3.19 19.69 19.92
N LEU A 302 -2.34 19.72 18.89
CA LEU A 302 -2.63 19.21 17.56
C LEU A 302 -1.65 18.09 17.21
N VAL A 303 -2.16 17.00 16.65
CA VAL A 303 -1.37 15.94 16.00
C VAL A 303 -1.66 15.98 14.50
N LEU A 304 -0.63 15.78 13.68
CA LEU A 304 -0.81 15.57 12.23
C LEU A 304 -1.05 14.07 12.00
N GLY A 305 -2.31 13.64 12.04
CA GLY A 305 -2.72 12.23 12.08
C GLY A 305 -2.34 11.41 10.85
N GLU A 306 -2.15 12.08 9.72
CA GLU A 306 -1.62 11.48 8.51
C GLU A 306 -0.72 12.43 7.73
N VAL A 307 0.51 11.98 7.49
CA VAL A 307 1.48 12.60 6.57
C VAL A 307 2.28 11.50 5.88
N ASN A 308 2.56 11.64 4.59
CA ASN A 308 3.65 10.96 3.87
C ASN A 308 3.71 11.55 2.46
N ALA A 309 4.60 11.05 1.62
CA ALA A 309 4.60 11.34 0.19
C ALA A 309 4.60 10.05 -0.61
N GLN A 310 3.83 10.00 -1.70
CA GLN A 310 3.77 8.86 -2.58
C GLN A 310 5.13 8.57 -3.23
N ARG A 311 5.45 7.29 -3.35
CA ARG A 311 6.53 6.80 -4.19
C ARG A 311 6.20 7.08 -5.65
N ARG A 312 7.16 7.69 -6.34
CA ARG A 312 7.16 7.95 -7.78
C ARG A 312 8.47 7.48 -8.38
N TRP A 313 8.51 7.40 -9.71
CA TRP A 313 9.69 6.97 -10.45
C TRP A 313 10.34 8.14 -11.17
N LEU A 314 11.63 8.36 -10.92
CA LEU A 314 12.40 9.45 -11.52
C LEU A 314 12.64 9.23 -13.01
N ASP A 315 12.83 7.97 -13.40
CA ASP A 315 13.00 7.53 -14.77
C ASP A 315 11.71 6.92 -15.35
N GLU A 316 11.61 6.92 -16.68
CA GLU A 316 10.46 6.35 -17.41
C GLU A 316 10.38 4.83 -17.28
N LEU A 317 11.51 4.18 -16.98
CA LEU A 317 11.60 2.73 -16.89
C LEU A 317 11.34 2.21 -15.48
N HIS A 318 11.02 3.08 -14.52
CA HIS A 318 10.69 2.72 -13.13
C HIS A 318 11.79 1.90 -12.44
N TYR A 319 13.05 2.34 -12.54
CA TYR A 319 14.18 1.77 -11.81
C TYR A 319 14.58 2.59 -10.59
N VAL A 320 14.50 3.90 -10.71
CA VAL A 320 15.00 4.85 -9.73
C VAL A 320 13.79 5.47 -9.02
N PRO A 321 13.41 4.95 -7.85
CA PRO A 321 12.33 5.55 -7.09
C PRO A 321 12.78 6.91 -6.55
N ASN A 322 11.81 7.78 -6.28
CA ASN A 322 12.05 9.07 -5.65
C ASN A 322 12.27 8.98 -4.12
N ASP A 323 12.66 7.82 -3.58
CA ASP A 323 12.78 7.63 -2.12
C ASP A 323 13.80 8.58 -1.49
N VAL A 324 14.88 8.93 -2.20
CA VAL A 324 15.84 9.96 -1.79
C VAL A 324 15.19 11.35 -1.71
N GLU A 325 14.29 11.66 -2.63
CA GLU A 325 13.53 12.92 -2.62
C GLU A 325 12.49 12.93 -1.50
N ARG A 326 11.86 11.79 -1.23
CA ARG A 326 10.98 11.60 -0.07
C ARG A 326 11.75 11.76 1.24
N MET A 327 13.00 11.32 1.33
CA MET A 327 13.86 11.56 2.50
C MET A 327 14.15 13.05 2.70
N LYS A 328 14.50 13.79 1.64
CA LYS A 328 14.72 15.25 1.71
C LYS A 328 13.47 15.98 2.20
N TRP A 329 12.31 15.63 1.64
CA TRP A 329 11.02 16.15 2.08
C TRP A 329 10.71 15.78 3.53
N ALA A 330 10.86 14.50 3.91
CA ALA A 330 10.57 14.01 5.26
C ALA A 330 11.41 14.73 6.32
N ARG A 331 12.69 14.98 6.04
CA ARG A 331 13.55 15.77 6.92
C ARG A 331 13.01 17.19 7.11
N GLN A 332 12.78 17.93 6.03
CA GLN A 332 12.29 19.31 6.10
C GLN A 332 10.93 19.38 6.81
N TYR A 333 10.01 18.47 6.47
CA TYR A 333 8.68 18.41 7.04
C TYR A 333 8.74 18.14 8.54
N ALA A 334 9.40 17.06 8.96
CA ALA A 334 9.47 16.64 10.35
C ALA A 334 10.22 17.65 11.24
N GLU A 335 11.31 18.26 10.74
CA GLU A 335 12.01 19.33 11.46
C GLU A 335 11.12 20.57 11.62
N THR A 336 10.32 20.91 10.60
CA THR A 336 9.37 22.03 10.67
C THR A 336 8.23 21.72 11.64
N ALA A 337 7.64 20.53 11.57
CA ALA A 337 6.58 20.10 12.49
C ALA A 337 7.05 20.12 13.95
N ARG A 338 8.26 19.62 14.21
CA ARG A 338 8.91 19.69 15.53
C ARG A 338 9.09 21.13 16.01
N ARG A 339 9.54 22.06 15.15
CA ARG A 339 9.71 23.48 15.52
C ARG A 339 8.40 24.15 15.93
N TYR A 340 7.29 23.73 15.34
CA TYR A 340 5.95 24.22 15.70
C TYR A 340 5.29 23.43 16.84
N GLY A 341 5.88 22.29 17.26
CA GLY A 341 5.34 21.44 18.31
C GLY A 341 4.20 20.53 17.85
N PHE A 342 4.18 20.15 16.57
CA PHE A 342 3.19 19.25 16.00
C PHE A 342 3.81 17.87 15.74
N PRO A 343 3.46 16.84 16.52
CA PRO A 343 3.87 15.47 16.21
C PRO A 343 3.24 14.99 14.91
N ILE A 344 3.97 14.15 14.18
CA ILE A 344 3.53 13.58 12.90
C ILE A 344 3.25 12.10 13.03
N ILE A 345 2.23 11.60 12.34
CA ILE A 345 1.94 10.18 12.21
C ILE A 345 2.02 9.80 10.73
N VAL A 346 3.01 8.98 10.40
CA VAL A 346 3.35 8.64 9.02
C VAL A 346 2.31 7.68 8.45
N TRP A 347 1.66 8.01 7.33
CA TRP A 347 0.79 7.06 6.63
C TRP A 347 1.63 5.94 6.00
N GLU A 348 1.55 4.74 6.55
CA GLU A 348 2.19 3.53 6.02
C GLU A 348 1.07 2.57 5.64
N ASN A 349 0.92 2.29 4.35
CA ASN A 349 -0.17 1.45 3.83
C ASN A 349 0.30 0.07 3.32
N GLY A 350 1.54 -0.30 3.65
CA GLY A 350 2.13 -1.57 3.28
C GLY A 350 2.53 -1.65 1.81
N GLY A 351 3.25 -2.73 1.49
CA GLY A 351 3.78 -2.98 0.16
C GLY A 351 4.97 -2.09 -0.21
N ASP A 352 5.45 -2.25 -1.44
CA ASP A 352 6.55 -1.45 -1.95
C ASP A 352 6.08 -0.22 -2.75
N TRP A 353 4.78 -0.15 -3.02
CA TRP A 353 4.12 0.91 -3.80
C TRP A 353 3.59 2.03 -2.90
N ASP A 354 3.18 3.13 -3.52
CA ASP A 354 2.56 4.27 -2.85
C ASP A 354 3.36 4.78 -1.65
N MET A 355 2.81 4.78 -0.43
CA MET A 355 3.46 5.34 0.76
C MET A 355 4.15 4.28 1.64
N GLY A 356 4.05 3.00 1.27
CA GLY A 356 4.55 1.85 2.04
C GLY A 356 6.04 1.88 2.35
N LEU A 357 6.40 1.49 3.58
CA LEU A 357 7.76 1.54 4.12
C LEU A 357 8.30 0.16 4.55
N VAL A 358 7.39 -0.80 4.74
CA VAL A 358 7.69 -2.13 5.29
C VAL A 358 7.03 -3.22 4.47
N ASP A 359 7.78 -4.28 4.18
CA ASP A 359 7.18 -5.54 3.76
C ASP A 359 6.57 -6.23 4.98
N ARG A 360 5.25 -6.08 5.13
CA ARG A 360 4.49 -6.60 6.27
C ARG A 360 4.47 -8.13 6.35
N ARG A 361 4.79 -8.85 5.25
CA ARG A 361 4.88 -10.32 5.25
C ARG A 361 6.08 -10.81 6.06
N THR A 362 7.17 -10.05 6.00
CA THR A 362 8.45 -10.40 6.64
C THR A 362 8.80 -9.47 7.81
N ALA A 363 8.01 -8.42 8.03
CA ALA A 363 8.29 -7.31 8.95
C ALA A 363 9.66 -6.62 8.68
N LYS A 364 10.14 -6.67 7.43
CA LYS A 364 11.40 -6.05 7.02
C LYS A 364 11.15 -4.71 6.36
N TRP A 365 11.90 -3.69 6.79
CA TRP A 365 11.85 -2.36 6.19
C TRP A 365 12.38 -2.39 4.75
N THR A 366 11.54 -2.02 3.78
CA THR A 366 11.96 -1.82 2.39
C THR A 366 12.58 -0.46 2.19
N LYS A 367 12.18 0.53 3.01
CA LYS A 367 12.66 1.91 2.94
C LYS A 367 13.24 2.36 4.30
N PRO A 368 14.30 1.68 4.79
CA PRO A 368 14.82 1.85 6.15
C PRO A 368 15.27 3.28 6.43
N ARG A 369 15.98 3.92 5.49
CA ARG A 369 16.48 5.29 5.64
C ARG A 369 15.41 6.36 5.58
N LEU A 370 14.31 6.11 4.86
CA LEU A 370 13.15 7.00 4.91
C LEU A 370 12.47 6.95 6.29
N ALA A 371 12.27 5.75 6.84
CA ALA A 371 11.75 5.58 8.19
C ALA A 371 12.68 6.20 9.25
N ASP A 372 13.99 5.97 9.16
CA ASP A 372 14.99 6.58 10.04
C ASP A 372 14.94 8.12 9.95
N THR A 373 14.75 8.67 8.76
CA THR A 373 14.67 10.12 8.54
C THR A 373 13.49 10.71 9.30
N PHE A 374 12.27 10.14 9.19
CA PHE A 374 11.12 10.61 9.96
C PHE A 374 11.40 10.56 11.47
N VAL A 375 11.89 9.43 11.98
CA VAL A 375 12.13 9.24 13.41
C VAL A 375 13.19 10.19 13.95
N ALA A 376 14.33 10.32 13.26
CA ALA A 376 15.44 11.14 13.72
C ALA A 376 15.12 12.64 13.60
N ALA A 377 14.51 13.08 12.49
CA ALA A 377 14.15 14.48 12.28
C ALA A 377 13.09 14.97 13.26
N ALA A 378 12.02 14.19 13.48
CA ALA A 378 10.95 14.51 14.44
C ALA A 378 11.46 14.57 15.89
N ARG A 379 12.55 13.86 16.21
CA ARG A 379 13.20 13.91 17.53
C ARG A 379 14.33 14.94 17.63
N GLY A 380 14.66 15.64 16.55
CA GLY A 380 15.79 16.58 16.52
C GLY A 380 17.15 15.91 16.68
N ARG A 381 17.29 14.67 16.19
CA ARG A 381 18.51 13.83 16.30
C ARG A 381 19.17 13.56 14.94
N LEU A 382 18.80 14.32 13.92
CA LEU A 382 19.33 14.17 12.56
C LEU A 382 20.21 15.37 12.21
N ASP A 383 21.53 15.20 12.27
CA ASP A 383 22.49 16.20 11.80
C ASP A 383 22.77 16.08 10.30
N ASP A 384 23.39 17.12 9.73
CA ASP A 384 23.67 17.20 8.29
C ASP A 384 24.62 16.12 7.79
N ALA A 385 25.63 15.75 8.59
CA ALA A 385 26.63 14.76 8.19
C ALA A 385 26.01 13.36 8.12
N THR A 386 25.24 12.99 9.14
CA THR A 386 24.49 11.74 9.22
C THR A 386 23.47 11.65 8.09
N PHE A 387 22.71 12.73 7.86
CA PHE A 387 21.73 12.75 6.79
C PHE A 387 22.38 12.63 5.40
N ALA A 388 23.48 13.33 5.15
CA ALA A 388 24.23 13.21 3.91
C ALA A 388 24.74 11.78 3.67
N ALA A 389 25.21 11.10 4.72
CA ALA A 389 25.61 9.69 4.64
C ALA A 389 24.43 8.76 4.29
N TRP A 390 23.26 8.98 4.90
CA TRP A 390 22.05 8.19 4.59
C TRP A 390 21.53 8.44 3.18
N ILE A 391 21.61 9.69 2.68
CA ILE A 391 21.29 10.02 1.30
C ILE A 391 22.23 9.26 0.35
N ALA A 392 23.55 9.29 0.59
CA ALA A 392 24.50 8.56 -0.23
C ALA A 392 24.26 7.04 -0.23
N GLU A 393 23.91 6.46 0.93
CA GLU A 393 23.53 5.05 1.05
C GLU A 393 22.26 4.73 0.24
N ALA A 394 21.21 5.55 0.36
CA ALA A 394 19.96 5.38 -0.37
C ALA A 394 20.14 5.57 -1.89
N GLU A 395 20.96 6.54 -2.31
CA GLU A 395 21.32 6.75 -3.70
C GLU A 395 22.09 5.54 -4.27
N ALA A 396 23.01 4.95 -3.50
CA ALA A 396 23.72 3.74 -3.90
C ALA A 396 22.77 2.54 -4.03
N ALA A 397 21.80 2.39 -3.11
CA ALA A 397 20.80 1.33 -3.17
C ALA A 397 19.83 1.48 -4.36
N ASN A 398 19.60 2.72 -4.83
CA ASN A 398 18.75 3.01 -5.98
C ASN A 398 19.47 2.93 -7.34
N ARG A 399 20.80 2.70 -7.36
CA ARG A 399 21.50 2.56 -8.64
C ARG A 399 21.08 1.25 -9.33
N PRO A 400 20.78 1.29 -10.64
CA PRO A 400 20.67 0.07 -11.41
C PRO A 400 21.99 -0.71 -11.31
N PRO A 401 21.96 -2.06 -11.40
CA PRO A 401 23.17 -2.86 -11.39
C PRO A 401 24.13 -2.38 -12.48
N GLU A 402 25.43 -2.27 -12.17
CA GLU A 402 26.43 -1.87 -13.16
C GLU A 402 26.49 -2.88 -14.31
N PRO A 403 26.65 -2.42 -15.57
CA PRO A 403 26.92 -3.32 -16.68
C PRO A 403 28.22 -4.09 -16.42
N PRO A 404 28.30 -5.38 -16.84
CA PRO A 404 29.56 -6.11 -16.75
C PRO A 404 30.65 -5.39 -17.57
N PRO A 405 31.93 -5.51 -17.19
CA PRO A 405 33.02 -4.82 -17.86
C PRO A 405 33.11 -5.20 -19.35
N PRO A 406 33.43 -4.24 -20.26
CA PRO A 406 33.52 -4.51 -21.69
C PRO A 406 34.58 -5.59 -21.99
N GLY A 407 34.19 -6.64 -22.71
CA GLY A 407 35.11 -7.68 -23.20
C GLY A 407 35.11 -9.01 -22.41
N ALA A 408 34.24 -9.18 -21.41
CA ALA A 408 33.93 -10.53 -20.94
C ALA A 408 33.13 -11.26 -22.05
N ALA A 409 33.65 -12.39 -22.54
CA ALA A 409 33.02 -13.17 -23.59
C ALA A 409 31.69 -13.80 -23.10
N GLY A 410 30.61 -13.04 -23.25
CA GLY A 410 29.38 -13.49 -23.92
C GLY A 410 28.42 -14.44 -23.19
N ASP A 411 28.02 -14.14 -21.96
CA ASP A 411 26.72 -14.62 -21.45
C ASP A 411 25.65 -13.53 -21.68
N VAL A 412 24.60 -13.85 -22.43
CA VAL A 412 23.40 -13.01 -22.47
C VAL A 412 22.61 -13.28 -21.20
N VAL A 413 22.85 -12.50 -20.15
CA VAL A 413 22.13 -12.64 -18.88
C VAL A 413 20.73 -12.02 -19.01
N LEU A 414 19.72 -12.86 -19.29
CA LEU A 414 18.32 -12.47 -19.23
C LEU A 414 17.86 -12.44 -17.76
N ARG A 415 17.88 -11.26 -17.14
CA ARG A 415 17.28 -11.06 -15.81
C ARG A 415 15.83 -10.65 -15.98
N TRP A 416 14.89 -11.48 -15.52
CA TRP A 416 13.51 -11.04 -15.35
C TRP A 416 13.32 -10.48 -13.94
N ALA A 417 12.61 -9.36 -13.84
CA ALA A 417 11.90 -9.00 -12.62
C ALA A 417 10.43 -9.32 -12.89
N VAL A 418 9.82 -10.17 -12.06
CA VAL A 418 8.36 -10.22 -12.01
C VAL A 418 7.94 -8.90 -11.37
N GLY A 419 7.52 -7.95 -12.18
CA GLY A 419 6.73 -6.84 -11.67
C GLY A 419 5.42 -7.43 -11.21
N ASP A 420 5.13 -7.33 -9.91
CA ASP A 420 3.77 -7.58 -9.42
C ASP A 420 2.81 -6.74 -10.27
N ALA A 421 1.74 -7.38 -10.73
CA ALA A 421 0.76 -6.81 -11.63
C ALA A 421 0.37 -5.39 -11.20
N GLU A 422 0.19 -4.51 -12.18
CA GLU A 422 -0.28 -3.14 -11.98
C GLU A 422 -1.65 -3.14 -11.29
N ASN A 423 -1.67 -3.19 -9.96
CA ASN A 423 -2.81 -2.74 -9.19
C ASN A 423 -2.68 -1.22 -9.12
N TYR A 424 -3.36 -0.54 -10.04
CA TYR A 424 -3.80 0.83 -9.82
C TYR A 424 -4.75 0.84 -8.61
N SER A 425 -4.21 0.79 -7.38
CA SER A 425 -4.92 1.27 -6.20
C SER A 425 -4.55 2.73 -6.02
N GLY A 426 -4.98 3.56 -6.98
CA GLY A 426 -5.05 4.99 -6.75
C GLY A 426 -6.16 5.24 -5.74
N CYS A 427 -5.83 5.90 -4.63
CA CYS A 427 -6.81 6.49 -3.72
C CYS A 427 -7.56 7.62 -4.45
N TRP A 428 -8.46 7.25 -5.36
CA TRP A 428 -9.42 8.14 -6.01
C TRP A 428 -10.68 7.35 -6.35
N GLY A 429 -11.73 7.57 -5.56
CA GLY A 429 -13.08 7.17 -5.92
C GLY A 429 -13.54 7.86 -7.20
N GLN A 430 -13.47 7.16 -8.32
CA GLN A 430 -14.30 7.45 -9.48
C GLN A 430 -15.09 6.21 -9.89
N SER A 431 -16.40 6.31 -9.70
CA SER A 431 -17.40 5.46 -10.33
C SER A 431 -17.25 5.50 -11.86
N MET A 432 -16.85 4.38 -12.46
CA MET A 432 -17.27 3.97 -13.81
C MET A 432 -17.71 2.51 -13.63
N GLY A 433 -18.99 2.17 -13.79
CA GLY A 433 -19.63 2.11 -15.09
C GLY A 433 -19.18 0.82 -15.79
N TYR A 434 -20.05 -0.20 -15.81
CA TYR A 434 -19.86 -1.50 -16.46
C TYR A 434 -18.96 -1.45 -17.72
N GLY A 435 -17.86 -2.20 -17.71
CA GLY A 435 -17.00 -2.36 -18.89
C GLY A 435 -15.77 -3.22 -18.63
N ASN A 436 -15.86 -4.50 -19.00
CA ASN A 436 -14.78 -5.47 -19.24
C ASN A 436 -13.73 -5.74 -18.13
N VAL A 437 -13.83 -6.94 -17.57
CA VAL A 437 -12.74 -7.66 -16.93
C VAL A 437 -11.67 -7.97 -17.99
N ASN A 438 -10.62 -7.16 -18.10
CA ASN A 438 -9.34 -7.50 -18.72
C ASN A 438 -8.33 -6.38 -18.42
N GLY A 439 -7.54 -6.53 -17.35
CA GLY A 439 -6.57 -5.50 -16.96
C GLY A 439 -5.43 -5.92 -16.03
N ASN A 440 -5.30 -7.20 -15.64
CA ASN A 440 -4.15 -7.65 -14.85
C ASN A 440 -2.94 -7.88 -15.77
N GLY A 441 -2.26 -6.80 -16.15
CA GLY A 441 -1.01 -6.85 -16.89
C GLY A 441 0.17 -7.01 -15.94
N ALA A 442 0.85 -8.16 -15.98
CA ALA A 442 2.25 -8.24 -15.56
C ALA A 442 3.10 -7.64 -16.69
N ALA A 443 3.93 -6.63 -16.40
CA ALA A 443 4.88 -6.10 -17.36
C ALA A 443 6.19 -6.92 -17.29
N LEU A 444 6.57 -7.55 -18.41
CA LEU A 444 7.91 -8.11 -18.55
C LEU A 444 8.87 -7.03 -19.04
N LYS A 445 9.98 -6.86 -18.31
CA LYS A 445 11.11 -6.01 -18.71
C LYS A 445 12.25 -6.90 -19.17
N PHE A 446 12.72 -6.68 -20.39
CA PHE A 446 13.92 -7.34 -20.92
C PHE A 446 15.09 -6.37 -20.83
N PHE A 447 16.22 -6.84 -20.31
CA PHE A 447 17.46 -6.09 -20.29
C PHE A 447 18.40 -6.71 -21.31
N THR A 448 18.95 -5.88 -22.17
CA THR A 448 19.99 -6.27 -23.11
C THR A 448 21.11 -5.26 -23.02
N TYR A 449 22.33 -5.74 -22.86
CA TYR A 449 23.51 -4.91 -22.90
C TYR A 449 24.16 -5.07 -24.28
N ALA A 450 24.42 -3.96 -24.97
CA ALA A 450 25.19 -4.00 -26.19
C ALA A 450 26.68 -4.23 -25.87
N ALA A 451 27.44 -4.65 -26.88
CA ALA A 451 28.88 -4.93 -26.74
C ALA A 451 29.72 -3.71 -26.32
N ASP A 452 29.17 -2.49 -26.45
CA ASP A 452 29.77 -1.23 -26.00
C ASP A 452 29.43 -0.87 -24.53
N GLY A 453 28.70 -1.73 -23.83
CA GLY A 453 28.28 -1.52 -22.44
C GLY A 453 27.02 -0.67 -22.27
N SER A 454 26.38 -0.25 -23.36
CA SER A 454 25.11 0.48 -23.27
C SER A 454 23.96 -0.46 -22.85
N LEU A 455 23.15 0.01 -21.88
CA LEU A 455 21.97 -0.69 -21.40
C LEU A 455 20.75 -0.34 -22.26
N HIS A 456 20.11 -1.37 -22.82
CA HIS A 456 18.84 -1.28 -23.52
C HIS A 456 17.77 -2.08 -22.78
N VAL A 457 16.69 -1.38 -22.41
CA VAL A 457 15.55 -1.96 -21.70
C VAL A 457 14.34 -1.94 -22.62
N ASP A 458 13.69 -3.09 -22.76
CA ASP A 458 12.47 -3.24 -23.55
C ASP A 458 11.31 -3.58 -22.60
N THR A 459 10.32 -2.69 -22.50
CA THR A 459 9.11 -2.85 -21.67
C THR A 459 7.95 -3.35 -22.52
N HIS A 460 7.48 -4.56 -22.25
CA HIS A 460 6.30 -5.09 -22.94
C HIS A 460 5.04 -4.88 -22.10
N GLY A 461 4.21 -3.91 -22.50
CA GLY A 461 2.82 -3.79 -22.05
C GLY A 461 1.91 -4.67 -22.90
N ALA A 462 0.86 -5.24 -22.29
CA ALA A 462 -0.19 -5.95 -23.02
C ALA A 462 -1.08 -4.94 -23.78
N GLY A 463 -0.58 -4.36 -24.88
CA GLY A 463 -1.37 -3.41 -25.67
C GLY A 463 -0.68 -2.59 -26.76
N GLY A 464 0.55 -2.90 -27.18
CA GLY A 464 1.27 -2.10 -28.20
C GLY A 464 1.55 -2.88 -29.48
N ASN A 465 0.59 -2.96 -30.41
CA ASN A 465 0.84 -3.39 -31.78
C ASN A 465 1.18 -2.15 -32.62
N MET A 466 2.35 -2.13 -33.28
CA MET A 466 2.69 -1.42 -34.54
C MET A 466 4.02 -0.66 -34.56
N VAL A 467 4.70 -0.39 -33.44
CA VAL A 467 6.04 0.25 -33.48
C VAL A 467 7.19 -0.77 -33.71
N HIS A 468 6.89 -2.07 -33.58
CA HIS A 468 7.90 -3.11 -33.41
C HIS A 468 8.52 -3.72 -34.68
N GLN A 469 7.91 -3.64 -35.86
CA GLN A 469 8.49 -4.32 -37.05
C GLN A 469 9.61 -3.53 -37.74
N GLN A 470 9.59 -2.20 -37.65
CA GLN A 470 10.58 -1.35 -38.33
C GLN A 470 11.94 -1.36 -37.58
N PHE A 471 11.93 -1.34 -36.25
CA PHE A 471 13.13 -1.18 -35.41
C PHE A 471 14.09 -2.38 -35.47
N TRP A 472 13.57 -3.62 -35.55
CA TRP A 472 14.38 -4.84 -35.64
C TRP A 472 14.86 -5.12 -37.07
N ALA A 473 14.11 -4.67 -38.09
CA ALA A 473 14.51 -4.76 -39.49
C ALA A 473 15.77 -3.92 -39.79
N ASP A 474 15.88 -2.71 -39.21
CA ASP A 474 17.03 -1.81 -39.39
C ASP A 474 18.34 -2.36 -38.76
N ARG A 475 18.24 -3.32 -37.83
CA ARG A 475 19.38 -4.00 -37.19
C ARG A 475 19.55 -5.47 -37.59
N GLY A 476 18.71 -5.95 -38.50
CA GLY A 476 18.85 -7.27 -39.10
C GLY A 476 18.37 -8.45 -38.28
N LEU A 477 17.39 -8.30 -37.40
CA LEU A 477 16.76 -9.40 -36.66
C LEU A 477 15.27 -9.50 -37.03
N GLU A 478 14.75 -10.70 -37.20
CA GLU A 478 13.30 -10.95 -37.38
C GLU A 478 12.69 -11.45 -36.07
N ALA A 479 11.68 -10.75 -35.54
CA ALA A 479 10.87 -11.23 -34.43
C ALA A 479 9.58 -11.89 -34.95
N ARG A 480 9.42 -13.20 -34.77
CA ARG A 480 8.17 -13.93 -35.07
C ARG A 480 7.46 -14.32 -33.79
N ARG A 481 6.21 -13.87 -33.62
CA ARG A 481 5.32 -14.29 -32.51
C ARG A 481 4.46 -15.47 -32.97
N SER A 482 4.33 -16.51 -32.15
CA SER A 482 3.24 -17.48 -32.26
C SER A 482 2.58 -17.70 -30.90
N TRP A 483 1.24 -17.63 -30.88
CA TRP A 483 0.43 -18.01 -29.72
C TRP A 483 -0.11 -19.40 -29.98
N ALA A 484 0.19 -20.37 -29.11
CA ALA A 484 -0.47 -21.68 -29.11
C ALA A 484 -1.41 -21.76 -27.91
N ALA A 485 -2.72 -21.83 -28.18
CA ALA A 485 -3.69 -22.21 -27.16
C ALA A 485 -3.73 -23.74 -27.06
N TRP A 486 -3.46 -24.30 -25.89
CA TRP A 486 -3.64 -25.72 -25.64
C TRP A 486 -5.14 -26.04 -25.68
N LYS A 487 -5.60 -26.79 -26.69
CA LYS A 487 -6.96 -27.31 -26.79
C LYS A 487 -6.95 -28.81 -26.52
N GLY A 488 -7.02 -29.20 -25.25
CA GLY A 488 -7.38 -30.56 -24.82
C GLY A 488 -8.81 -30.55 -24.29
N GLY A 489 -9.71 -31.33 -24.89
CA GLY A 489 -11.12 -31.37 -24.50
C GLY A 489 -11.43 -32.48 -23.50
N HIS A 490 -11.98 -32.11 -22.33
CA HIS A 490 -13.06 -32.78 -21.56
C HIS A 490 -13.37 -31.93 -20.28
N PRO A 491 -14.50 -32.16 -19.56
CA PRO A 491 -15.35 -31.09 -19.06
C PRO A 491 -14.92 -30.55 -17.68
N ALA A 492 -15.04 -29.22 -17.55
CA ALA A 492 -15.26 -28.47 -16.31
C ALA A 492 -14.50 -28.98 -15.07
N THR A 493 -13.20 -28.67 -14.97
CA THR A 493 -12.44 -28.32 -13.75
C THR A 493 -10.94 -28.41 -14.06
N GLU A 494 -10.35 -27.42 -14.74
CA GLU A 494 -8.88 -27.32 -14.78
C GLU A 494 -8.38 -25.94 -15.23
N ALA A 495 -7.29 -25.51 -14.60
CA ALA A 495 -6.67 -24.21 -14.77
C ALA A 495 -6.07 -24.02 -16.18
N ALA A 496 -6.46 -22.96 -16.87
CA ALA A 496 -5.85 -22.60 -18.14
C ALA A 496 -4.52 -21.85 -17.90
N GLY A 497 -3.41 -22.57 -17.86
CA GLY A 497 -2.08 -21.98 -18.00
C GLY A 497 -1.89 -21.46 -19.44
N ARG A 498 -1.33 -20.25 -19.59
CA ARG A 498 -0.86 -19.75 -20.89
C ARG A 498 0.65 -19.92 -20.96
N SER A 499 1.15 -20.53 -22.03
CA SER A 499 2.59 -20.57 -22.33
C SER A 499 2.93 -19.51 -23.37
N LEU A 500 3.98 -18.73 -23.11
CA LEU A 500 4.57 -17.81 -24.09
C LEU A 500 5.77 -18.51 -24.72
N HIS A 501 5.76 -18.62 -26.04
CA HIS A 501 6.89 -19.13 -26.82
C HIS A 501 7.48 -17.94 -27.59
N CYS A 502 8.69 -17.54 -27.23
CA CYS A 502 9.46 -16.58 -28.01
C CYS A 502 10.66 -17.30 -28.61
N ALA A 503 10.79 -17.22 -29.94
CA ALA A 503 11.98 -17.64 -30.66
C ALA A 503 12.74 -16.38 -31.06
N LEU A 504 13.97 -16.25 -30.59
CA LEU A 504 14.91 -15.24 -31.07
C LEU A 504 15.81 -15.91 -32.09
N THR A 505 15.74 -15.48 -33.34
CA THR A 505 16.53 -16.02 -34.45
C THR A 505 17.53 -14.97 -34.92
N ALA A 506 18.81 -15.27 -34.79
CA ALA A 506 19.88 -14.44 -35.34
C ALA A 506 19.94 -14.60 -36.87
N LYS A 507 20.49 -13.59 -37.57
CA LYS A 507 20.58 -13.54 -39.05
C LYS A 507 21.38 -14.69 -39.68
N ASN A 508 22.14 -15.44 -38.87
CA ASN A 508 22.90 -16.64 -39.24
C ASN A 508 22.10 -17.95 -39.05
N GLY A 509 20.81 -17.87 -38.71
CA GLY A 509 19.91 -19.02 -38.57
C GLY A 509 19.92 -19.68 -37.18
N THR A 510 20.77 -19.23 -36.25
CA THR A 510 20.76 -19.76 -34.89
C THR A 510 19.52 -19.28 -34.13
N SER A 511 18.73 -20.21 -33.61
CA SER A 511 17.51 -19.91 -32.86
C SER A 511 17.65 -20.36 -31.40
N ALA A 512 17.34 -19.48 -30.46
CA ALA A 512 17.17 -19.83 -29.05
C ALA A 512 15.68 -19.91 -28.72
N LEU A 513 15.25 -21.04 -28.17
CA LEU A 513 13.85 -21.26 -27.76
C LEU A 513 13.72 -21.01 -26.27
N VAL A 514 13.09 -19.91 -25.89
CA VAL A 514 12.78 -19.61 -24.49
C VAL A 514 11.38 -20.15 -24.19
N LYS A 515 11.30 -21.20 -23.36
CA LYS A 515 10.05 -21.78 -22.86
C LYS A 515 9.84 -21.36 -21.41
N GLY A 516 8.82 -20.54 -21.15
CA GLY A 516 8.37 -20.19 -19.80
C GLY A 516 6.92 -20.63 -19.56
N PHE A 517 6.64 -21.15 -18.36
CA PHE A 517 5.28 -21.43 -17.90
C PHE A 517 4.84 -20.36 -16.90
N PHE A 518 3.58 -19.89 -17.00
CA PHE A 518 2.97 -18.99 -16.02
C PHE A 518 1.95 -19.76 -15.18
N LEU A 519 2.07 -19.67 -13.86
CA LEU A 519 0.99 -19.98 -12.92
C LEU A 519 0.35 -18.66 -12.47
N VAL A 520 -0.97 -18.54 -12.64
CA VAL A 520 -1.75 -17.40 -12.17
C VAL A 520 -1.97 -17.56 -10.66
N PRO A 521 -1.53 -16.62 -9.80
CA PRO A 521 -1.79 -16.72 -8.37
C PRO A 521 -3.28 -16.47 -8.10
N GLY A 522 -3.98 -17.42 -7.47
CA GLY A 522 -5.37 -17.24 -7.03
C GLY A 522 -6.28 -18.46 -7.01
N LEU A 523 -5.84 -19.66 -7.42
CA LEU A 523 -6.66 -20.87 -7.35
C LEU A 523 -6.06 -21.85 -6.33
N GLY A 524 -6.92 -22.35 -5.43
CA GLY A 524 -6.54 -23.02 -4.18
C GLY A 524 -5.70 -24.28 -4.31
N LYS A 525 -5.23 -24.75 -3.13
CA LYS A 525 -4.38 -25.93 -2.89
C LYS A 525 -4.75 -27.13 -3.78
N VAL A 526 -3.74 -27.74 -4.41
CA VAL A 526 -3.83 -29.06 -5.07
C VAL A 526 -2.83 -30.02 -4.40
N PRO A 527 -3.18 -31.28 -4.09
CA PRO A 527 -2.27 -32.25 -3.49
C PRO A 527 -1.35 -32.91 -4.54
N PHE A 528 -0.12 -33.21 -4.15
CA PHE A 528 0.85 -33.94 -4.96
C PHE A 528 0.47 -35.42 -5.09
N GLY A 529 0.39 -35.93 -6.33
CA GLY A 529 0.40 -37.34 -6.67
C GLY A 529 1.75 -37.72 -7.27
N ALA A 530 2.37 -38.76 -6.71
CA ALA A 530 3.62 -39.34 -7.18
C ALA A 530 3.40 -40.04 -8.52
N ASP A 531 4.22 -39.71 -9.53
CA ASP A 531 4.80 -40.66 -10.48
C ASP A 531 5.93 -39.98 -11.26
N GLY A 532 7.12 -40.59 -11.20
CA GLY A 532 8.38 -40.02 -11.66
C GLY A 532 8.56 -40.10 -13.17
N ASN A 533 8.50 -38.95 -13.84
CA ASN A 533 9.37 -38.56 -14.97
C ASN A 533 9.01 -37.12 -15.39
N GLN A 534 9.73 -36.10 -14.89
CA GLN A 534 9.56 -34.72 -15.34
C GLN A 534 10.92 -34.00 -15.46
N PRO A 535 11.19 -33.25 -16.55
CA PRO A 535 12.20 -32.20 -16.54
C PRO A 535 11.76 -31.11 -15.54
N GLY A 536 12.68 -30.72 -14.65
CA GLY A 536 12.41 -30.03 -13.40
C GLY A 536 11.50 -28.80 -13.49
N CYS A 537 10.38 -28.85 -12.77
CA CYS A 537 9.67 -27.67 -12.32
C CYS A 537 10.46 -27.01 -11.18
N PHE A 538 10.92 -25.78 -11.39
CA PHE A 538 11.45 -24.97 -10.29
C PHE A 538 10.29 -24.28 -9.57
N LEU A 539 10.02 -24.71 -8.34
CA LEU A 539 9.24 -23.94 -7.37
C LEU A 539 10.11 -22.77 -6.91
N ALA A 540 9.85 -21.58 -7.44
CA ALA A 540 10.39 -20.35 -6.85
C ALA A 540 9.58 -20.07 -5.57
N THR A 541 10.20 -20.21 -4.40
CA THR A 541 9.67 -19.62 -3.17
C THR A 541 9.76 -18.09 -3.27
N PRO A 542 8.92 -17.32 -2.53
CA PRO A 542 8.77 -15.88 -2.74
C PRO A 542 9.99 -15.04 -2.36
N GLU A 543 11.07 -15.66 -1.88
CA GLU A 543 12.29 -14.97 -1.50
C GLU A 543 13.17 -14.76 -2.73
N ARG A 544 12.92 -13.66 -3.46
CA ARG A 544 13.76 -13.13 -4.57
C ARG A 544 14.11 -14.14 -5.68
N PRO A 545 13.43 -14.13 -6.84
CA PRO A 545 13.93 -14.89 -7.97
C PRO A 545 14.99 -14.05 -8.69
N THR A 546 16.25 -14.33 -8.43
CA THR A 546 17.26 -14.23 -9.50
C THR A 546 17.44 -15.65 -9.98
N VAL A 547 16.92 -15.98 -11.15
CA VAL A 547 17.29 -17.21 -11.83
C VAL A 547 18.20 -16.78 -12.97
N GLU A 548 19.50 -17.06 -12.82
CA GLU A 548 20.44 -16.96 -13.93
C GLU A 548 20.28 -18.20 -14.80
N ILE A 549 20.02 -18.00 -16.08
CA ILE A 549 20.01 -19.07 -17.08
C ILE A 549 21.21 -18.81 -17.98
N ASP A 550 22.27 -19.60 -17.78
CA ASP A 550 23.40 -19.62 -18.70
C ASP A 550 22.99 -20.34 -19.98
N VAL A 551 23.03 -19.63 -21.10
CA VAL A 551 22.83 -20.23 -22.42
C VAL A 551 24.20 -20.41 -23.05
N PRO A 552 24.79 -21.62 -23.02
CA PRO A 552 26.10 -21.83 -23.62
C PRO A 552 25.98 -21.65 -25.14
N LEU A 553 26.62 -20.61 -25.68
CA LEU A 553 26.88 -20.52 -27.11
C LEU A 553 28.14 -21.34 -27.42
N PRO A 554 28.10 -22.24 -28.43
CA PRO A 554 29.25 -23.09 -28.73
C PRO A 554 30.44 -22.22 -29.20
N ALA A 555 31.61 -22.47 -28.61
CA ALA A 555 32.85 -21.83 -29.02
C ALA A 555 33.34 -22.38 -30.36
N GLY A 556 33.46 -21.53 -31.38
CA GLY A 556 34.08 -21.89 -32.66
C GLY A 556 33.90 -20.84 -33.75
N THR A 557 34.92 -20.70 -34.60
CA THR A 557 34.95 -19.81 -35.77
C THR A 557 34.05 -20.37 -36.87
N ILE A 558 33.07 -19.61 -37.35
CA ILE A 558 32.21 -20.03 -38.47
C ILE A 558 32.80 -19.51 -39.78
N ASP A 559 33.20 -20.44 -40.65
CA ASP A 559 33.61 -20.20 -42.04
C ASP A 559 32.37 -20.08 -42.95
N LEU A 560 32.37 -19.12 -43.87
CA LEU A 560 31.22 -18.72 -44.70
C LEU A 560 31.46 -18.91 -46.21
N SER A 561 32.36 -19.79 -46.63
CA SER A 561 32.50 -20.08 -48.06
C SER A 561 31.57 -21.20 -48.54
N GLY A 562 30.44 -20.78 -49.13
CA GLY A 562 29.80 -21.52 -50.22
C GLY A 562 28.66 -22.47 -49.87
N LYS A 563 27.55 -22.25 -50.61
CA LYS A 563 26.39 -23.12 -50.88
C LYS A 563 25.13 -22.86 -50.05
N GLY A 564 24.10 -22.43 -50.78
CA GLY A 564 22.73 -22.27 -50.32
C GLY A 564 22.08 -23.60 -49.95
N ILE A 565 21.20 -23.53 -48.96
CA ILE A 565 20.57 -24.66 -48.31
C ILE A 565 19.07 -24.58 -48.57
N GLY A 566 18.53 -25.61 -49.23
CA GLY A 566 17.14 -26.01 -49.06
C GLY A 566 17.04 -26.85 -47.79
N ALA A 567 16.04 -26.59 -46.95
CA ALA A 567 15.81 -27.32 -45.71
C ALA A 567 14.76 -28.42 -45.91
N GLU A 568 15.14 -29.64 -45.56
CA GLU A 568 14.27 -30.82 -45.41
C GLU A 568 13.62 -30.81 -44.02
N LEU A 569 12.32 -31.11 -43.93
CA LEU A 569 11.57 -31.23 -42.68
C LEU A 569 11.41 -32.72 -42.33
N GLN A 570 12.04 -33.19 -41.25
CA GLN A 570 11.77 -34.51 -40.67
C GLN A 570 10.66 -34.43 -39.61
N PHE A 571 9.65 -35.28 -39.75
CA PHE A 571 8.63 -35.56 -38.73
C PHE A 571 9.00 -36.81 -37.93
N ILE A 572 8.87 -36.75 -36.60
CA ILE A 572 8.95 -37.92 -35.70
C ILE A 572 7.54 -38.17 -35.12
N PRO A 573 6.91 -39.33 -35.35
CA PRO A 573 5.59 -39.65 -34.82
C PRO A 573 5.64 -40.39 -33.47
N GLY A 574 4.68 -40.09 -32.59
CA GLY A 574 4.34 -40.87 -31.40
C GLY A 574 2.83 -40.91 -31.21
N GLU A 575 2.29 -42.13 -31.09
CA GLU A 575 0.87 -42.56 -31.15
C GLU A 575 -0.02 -41.87 -30.09
N TRP A 576 -1.33 -41.65 -30.27
CA TRP A 576 -2.45 -42.60 -30.22
C TRP A 576 -3.61 -42.21 -31.17
N GLY A 577 -4.34 -43.20 -31.68
CA GLY A 577 -5.19 -43.10 -32.87
C GLY A 577 -6.63 -42.62 -32.69
N ARG A 578 -7.23 -42.12 -33.78
CA ARG A 578 -8.29 -42.81 -34.58
C ARG A 578 -8.67 -41.98 -35.81
N ASN A 579 -8.75 -42.70 -36.94
CA ASN A 579 -9.13 -42.35 -38.30
C ASN A 579 -10.04 -41.12 -38.52
N LEU A 580 -9.62 -40.25 -39.44
CA LEU A 580 -10.49 -39.58 -40.41
C LEU A 580 -9.76 -39.54 -41.78
N PRO A 581 -10.38 -39.96 -42.89
CA PRO A 581 -9.79 -39.82 -44.21
C PRO A 581 -10.07 -38.41 -44.73
N LEU A 582 -9.05 -37.72 -45.22
CA LEU A 582 -9.25 -36.57 -46.09
C LEU A 582 -8.30 -36.72 -47.27
N ASP A 583 -8.84 -37.39 -48.29
CA ASP A 583 -8.57 -37.06 -49.69
C ASP A 583 -8.82 -35.56 -49.88
N ALA A 584 -7.82 -34.84 -50.38
CA ALA A 584 -7.93 -33.97 -51.55
C ALA A 584 -6.76 -32.98 -51.57
N ASP A 585 -6.08 -32.98 -52.71
CA ASP A 585 -5.10 -32.00 -53.15
C ASP A 585 -5.53 -30.56 -52.88
N LEU A 586 -4.68 -29.79 -52.20
CA LEU A 586 -4.68 -28.33 -52.29
C LEU A 586 -3.22 -27.85 -52.41
N THR A 587 -2.79 -27.85 -53.66
CA THR A 587 -1.62 -27.18 -54.20
C THR A 587 -1.83 -25.66 -54.17
N ALA A 588 -1.12 -24.99 -53.26
CA ALA A 588 -0.83 -23.54 -53.24
C ALA A 588 -2.02 -22.56 -53.17
N VAL A 589 -1.97 -21.60 -52.24
CA VAL A 589 -2.54 -20.26 -52.43
C VAL A 589 -1.61 -19.19 -51.85
N GLU A 590 -1.35 -18.22 -52.72
CA GLU A 590 -0.56 -16.99 -52.58
C GLU A 590 -1.01 -16.05 -51.46
N LEU A 591 -0.02 -15.30 -50.98
CA LEU A 591 -0.13 -14.24 -49.97
C LEU A 591 -0.90 -13.02 -50.46
N ARG A 592 -1.74 -12.46 -49.57
CA ARG A 592 -1.81 -11.02 -49.32
C ARG A 592 -1.73 -10.75 -47.83
#